data_AF-A0A7C3GPM1-F1
#
_entry.id   AF-A0A7C3GPM1-F1
#
_cell.length_a   1.000
_cell.length_b   1.000
_cell.length_c   1.000
_cell.angle_alpha   90.00
_cell.angle_beta   90.00
_cell.angle_gamma   90.00
#
_symmetry.space_group_name_H-M   'P 1'
#
loop_
_entity.id
_entity.type
_entity.pdbx_description
1 polymer ?
#
loop_
_entity_poly.entity_id
_entity_poly.type
_entity_poly.pdbx_seq_one_letter_code
_entity_poly.pdbx_strand_id
1 'polypeptide(L)'
;MTALVFAILYAGLAAFLAASVVRAVMYARQPLHLRWELYPVPHEPPERVAHGGSYFEEPGWWKKPRKVNRLTELKFMLSEMLFLKALWEFNRGLWFRSFPFHAGLYLLIASVKLLILSALLTIFWPAAMAGTFGAVLGGLVAVCGALGAF
;
A
#
# COMPACT_ATOMS: atom_id res chain seq x y z
N MET A 1 29.06 11.16 17.64
CA MET A 1 28.85 10.48 16.34
C MET A 1 27.43 9.94 16.18
N THR A 2 26.87 9.24 17.18
CA THR A 2 25.50 8.67 17.13
C THR A 2 24.37 9.70 17.05
N ALA A 3 24.47 10.81 17.80
CA ALA A 3 23.44 11.86 17.78
C ALA A 3 23.27 12.52 16.39
N LEU A 4 24.38 12.76 15.69
CA LEU A 4 24.36 13.30 14.33
C LEU A 4 23.66 12.35 13.36
N VAL A 5 23.96 11.05 13.45
CA VAL A 5 23.34 10.00 12.61
C VAL A 5 21.82 9.98 12.85
N PHE A 6 21.38 9.96 14.11
CA PHE A 6 19.94 10.00 14.41
C PHE A 6 19.28 11.28 13.93
N ALA A 7 19.93 12.44 14.10
CA ALA A 7 19.40 13.70 13.59
C ALA A 7 19.19 13.68 12.07
N ILE A 8 20.16 13.13 11.31
CA ILE A 8 20.04 12.97 9.86
C ILE A 8 18.91 12.00 9.49
N LEU A 9 18.80 10.86 10.18
CA LEU A 9 17.74 9.88 9.92
C LEU A 9 16.35 10.46 10.17
N TYR A 10 16.16 11.17 11.29
CA TYR A 10 14.88 11.81 11.60
C TYR A 10 14.56 12.96 10.64
N ALA A 11 15.55 13.78 10.26
CA ALA A 11 15.36 14.83 9.26
C ALA A 11 14.99 14.24 7.89
N GLY A 12 15.65 13.16 7.48
CA GLY A 12 15.36 12.43 6.24
C GLY A 12 13.95 11.83 6.24
N LEU A 13 13.54 11.18 7.33
CA LEU A 13 12.20 10.65 7.48
C LEU A 13 11.14 11.76 7.43
N ALA A 14 11.37 12.87 8.14
CA ALA A 14 10.46 14.01 8.12
C ALA A 14 10.33 14.62 6.72
N ALA A 15 11.45 14.81 6.01
CA ALA A 15 11.45 15.31 4.64
C ALA A 15 10.73 14.35 3.68
N PHE A 16 10.95 13.04 3.80
CA PHE A 16 10.28 12.01 3.01
C PHE A 16 8.76 12.03 3.21
N LEU A 17 8.29 12.08 4.46
CA LEU A 17 6.87 12.12 4.78
C LEU A 17 6.23 13.41 4.28
N ALA A 18 6.85 14.57 4.55
CA ALA A 18 6.36 15.86 4.11
C ALA A 18 6.26 15.95 2.57
N ALA A 19 7.32 15.57 1.87
CA ALA A 19 7.34 15.56 0.40
C ALA A 19 6.30 14.61 -0.18
N SER A 20 6.10 13.42 0.42
CA SER A 20 5.09 12.45 -0.01
C SER A 20 3.68 13.01 0.14
N VAL A 21 3.36 13.65 1.28
CA VAL A 21 2.06 14.29 1.50
C VAL A 21 1.85 15.45 0.53
N VAL A 22 2.84 16.33 0.36
CA VAL A 22 2.75 17.45 -0.59
C VAL A 22 2.47 16.93 -2.01
N ARG A 23 3.18 15.90 -2.44
CA ARG A 23 2.99 15.28 -3.75
C ARG A 23 1.61 14.63 -3.89
N ALA A 24 1.14 13.90 -2.88
CA ALA A 24 -0.19 13.31 -2.88
C ALA A 24 -1.31 14.37 -2.97
N VAL A 25 -1.19 15.45 -2.19
CA VAL A 25 -2.13 16.58 -2.24
C VAL A 25 -2.09 17.30 -3.58
N MET A 26 -0.90 17.49 -4.15
CA MET A 26 -0.73 18.07 -5.48
C MET A 26 -1.47 17.24 -6.53
N TYR A 27 -1.28 15.91 -6.58
CA TYR A 27 -1.99 15.04 -7.51
C TYR A 27 -3.51 15.02 -7.27
N ALA A 28 -3.94 15.00 -6.01
CA ALA A 28 -5.36 15.02 -5.66
C ALA A 28 -6.07 16.32 -6.07
N ARG A 29 -5.34 17.41 -6.29
CA ARG A 29 -5.86 18.72 -6.71
C ARG A 29 -5.77 18.98 -8.21
N GLN A 30 -5.10 18.11 -8.98
CA GLN A 30 -4.99 18.30 -10.43
C GLN A 30 -6.37 18.25 -11.11
N PRO A 31 -6.61 19.08 -12.15
CA PRO A 31 -7.82 19.00 -12.97
C PRO A 31 -7.89 17.65 -13.71
N LEU A 32 -9.10 17.25 -14.13
CA LEU A 32 -9.35 15.93 -14.72
C LEU A 32 -8.46 15.62 -15.93
N HIS A 33 -8.17 16.61 -16.79
CA HIS A 33 -7.30 16.42 -17.96
C HIS A 33 -5.84 16.10 -17.59
N LEU A 34 -5.41 16.40 -16.36
CA LEU A 34 -4.10 16.04 -15.82
C LEU A 34 -4.13 14.76 -14.98
N ARG A 35 -5.32 14.18 -14.74
CA ARG A 35 -5.49 12.86 -14.13
C ARG A 35 -5.53 11.83 -15.24
N TRP A 36 -4.40 11.20 -15.52
CA TRP A 36 -4.37 10.07 -16.45
C TRP A 36 -5.17 8.89 -15.86
N GLU A 37 -6.40 8.71 -16.35
CA GLU A 37 -7.23 7.54 -16.05
C GLU A 37 -6.72 6.37 -16.92
N LEU A 38 -6.00 5.43 -16.30
CA LEU A 38 -5.58 4.19 -16.95
C LEU A 38 -6.78 3.25 -17.06
N TYR A 39 -7.10 2.82 -18.28
CA TYR A 39 -8.13 1.82 -18.53
C TYR A 39 -7.63 0.42 -18.20
N PRO A 40 -8.48 -0.47 -17.67
CA PRO A 40 -9.87 -0.23 -17.24
C PRO A 40 -9.94 0.63 -15.96
N VAL A 41 -10.93 1.54 -15.88
CA VAL A 41 -11.07 2.48 -14.76
C VAL A 41 -11.82 1.82 -13.58
N PRO A 42 -11.15 1.44 -12.48
CA PRO A 42 -11.76 0.55 -11.47
C PRO A 42 -12.89 1.17 -10.64
N HIS A 43 -13.02 2.50 -10.66
CA HIS A 43 -14.06 3.23 -9.94
C HIS A 43 -15.35 3.43 -10.76
N GLU A 44 -15.42 2.94 -12.00
CA GLU A 44 -16.65 2.96 -12.80
C GLU A 44 -17.67 1.90 -12.33
N PRO A 45 -18.95 1.99 -12.75
CA PRO A 45 -19.95 0.96 -12.49
C PRO A 45 -19.49 -0.44 -12.94
N PRO A 46 -19.85 -1.52 -12.23
CA PRO A 46 -19.38 -2.87 -12.52
C PRO A 46 -19.61 -3.33 -13.97
N GLU A 47 -20.75 -2.93 -14.55
CA GLU A 47 -21.09 -3.21 -15.95
C GLU A 47 -20.05 -2.66 -16.93
N ARG A 48 -19.49 -1.47 -16.65
CA ARG A 48 -18.47 -0.83 -17.50
C ARG A 48 -17.08 -1.38 -17.26
N VAL A 49 -16.74 -1.69 -16.00
CA VAL A 49 -15.44 -2.27 -15.66
C VAL A 49 -15.22 -3.61 -16.36
N ALA A 50 -16.28 -4.39 -16.57
CA ALA A 50 -16.22 -5.71 -17.20
C ALA A 50 -15.66 -5.69 -18.63
N HIS A 51 -16.01 -4.67 -19.43
CA HIS A 51 -15.47 -4.49 -20.79
C HIS A 51 -14.40 -3.40 -20.88
N GLY A 52 -13.98 -2.85 -19.74
CA GLY A 52 -12.99 -1.77 -19.67
C GLY A 52 -13.49 -0.43 -20.20
N GLY A 53 -14.79 -0.17 -20.13
CA GLY A 53 -15.38 1.09 -20.57
C GLY A 53 -15.27 2.24 -19.58
N SER A 54 -15.72 3.42 -20.01
CA SER A 54 -15.73 4.66 -19.21
C SER A 54 -17.05 5.41 -19.34
N TYR A 55 -17.32 6.32 -18.40
CA TYR A 55 -18.38 7.32 -18.52
C TYR A 55 -18.37 8.13 -19.82
N PHE A 56 -17.23 8.21 -20.54
CA PHE A 56 -17.17 8.82 -21.88
C PHE A 56 -18.03 8.10 -22.93
N GLU A 57 -18.38 6.83 -22.72
CA GLU A 57 -19.26 6.05 -23.61
C GLU A 57 -20.73 6.50 -23.52
N GLU A 58 -21.09 7.24 -22.47
CA GLU A 58 -22.47 7.67 -22.24
C GLU A 58 -22.78 9.00 -22.97
N PRO A 59 -23.77 9.05 -23.87
CA PRO A 59 -24.17 10.30 -24.51
C PRO A 59 -24.64 11.33 -23.48
N GLY A 60 -24.11 12.56 -23.60
CA GLY A 60 -24.42 13.63 -22.67
C GLY A 60 -23.91 13.39 -21.24
N TRP A 61 -22.85 12.59 -21.07
CA TRP A 61 -22.23 12.29 -19.77
C TRP A 61 -21.96 13.54 -18.92
N TRP A 62 -21.62 14.67 -19.55
CA TRP A 62 -21.34 15.94 -18.88
C TRP A 62 -22.55 16.55 -18.15
N LYS A 63 -23.77 16.09 -18.45
CA LYS A 63 -25.00 16.51 -17.76
C LYS A 63 -25.38 15.61 -16.58
N LYS A 64 -24.69 14.48 -16.40
CA LYS A 64 -25.05 13.45 -15.41
C LYS A 64 -24.07 13.48 -14.23
N PRO A 65 -24.53 13.22 -12.99
CA PRO A 65 -23.62 13.11 -11.86
C PRO A 65 -22.71 11.89 -12.03
N ARG A 66 -21.42 12.05 -11.71
CA ARG A 66 -20.45 10.94 -11.75
C ARG A 66 -20.78 9.92 -10.66
N LYS A 67 -20.92 8.65 -11.05
CA LYS A 67 -21.05 7.52 -10.14
C LYS A 67 -19.68 6.88 -9.95
N VAL A 68 -19.15 6.91 -8.73
CA VAL A 68 -17.86 6.32 -8.38
C VAL A 68 -18.03 5.20 -7.37
N ASN A 69 -17.46 4.04 -7.66
CA ASN A 69 -17.46 2.89 -6.75
C ASN A 69 -16.09 2.76 -6.06
N ARG A 70 -15.96 3.39 -4.89
CA ARG A 70 -14.73 3.38 -4.08
C ARG A 70 -14.36 1.99 -3.56
N LEU A 71 -15.33 1.11 -3.35
CA LEU A 71 -15.07 -0.25 -2.86
C LEU A 71 -14.43 -1.11 -3.96
N THR A 72 -14.94 -1.01 -5.20
CA THR A 72 -14.34 -1.69 -6.35
C THR A 72 -12.94 -1.16 -6.63
N GLU A 73 -12.75 0.16 -6.58
CA GLU A 73 -11.45 0.82 -6.71
C GLU A 73 -10.45 0.29 -5.68
N LEU A 74 -10.81 0.31 -4.40
CA LEU A 74 -9.96 -0.17 -3.32
C LEU A 74 -9.64 -1.67 -3.46
N LYS A 75 -10.64 -2.50 -3.78
CA LYS A 75 -10.44 -3.93 -3.97
C LYS A 75 -9.49 -4.22 -5.14
N PHE A 76 -9.63 -3.51 -6.25
CA PHE A 76 -8.77 -3.65 -7.42
C PHE A 76 -7.34 -3.23 -7.08
N MET A 77 -7.16 -2.05 -6.48
CA MET A 77 -5.84 -1.56 -6.06
C MET A 77 -5.15 -2.50 -5.06
N LEU A 78 -5.88 -2.99 -4.05
CA LEU A 78 -5.33 -3.93 -3.08
C LEU A 78 -4.91 -5.25 -3.74
N SER A 79 -5.71 -5.75 -4.69
CA SER A 79 -5.38 -6.97 -5.40
C SER A 79 -4.13 -6.79 -6.27
N GLU A 80 -4.00 -5.64 -6.92
CA GLU A 80 -2.82 -5.31 -7.73
C GLU A 80 -1.57 -5.12 -6.86
N MET A 81 -1.68 -4.40 -5.75
CA MET A 81 -0.55 -4.18 -4.83
C MET A 81 -0.10 -5.50 -4.18
N LEU A 82 -1.02 -6.26 -3.59
CA LEU A 82 -0.66 -7.46 -2.82
C LEU A 82 -0.26 -8.65 -3.69
N PHE A 83 -0.93 -8.84 -4.83
CA PHE A 83 -0.76 -10.04 -5.65
C PHE A 83 -0.14 -9.79 -7.02
N LEU A 84 0.12 -8.53 -7.39
CA LEU A 84 0.60 -8.16 -8.74
C LEU A 84 -0.24 -8.82 -9.82
N LYS A 85 -1.57 -8.71 -9.69
CA LYS A 85 -2.54 -9.45 -10.48
C LYS A 85 -2.34 -9.23 -11.98
N ALA A 86 -2.03 -8.02 -12.44
CA ALA A 86 -1.74 -7.75 -13.84
C ALA A 86 -0.51 -8.53 -14.35
N LEU A 87 0.54 -8.69 -13.52
CA LEU A 87 1.68 -9.54 -13.89
C LEU A 87 1.25 -11.00 -14.00
N TRP A 88 0.38 -11.49 -13.12
CA TRP A 88 -0.11 -12.87 -13.21
C TRP A 88 -0.93 -13.12 -14.50
N GLU A 89 -1.73 -12.14 -14.92
CA GLU A 89 -2.61 -12.26 -16.09
C GLU A 89 -1.84 -12.05 -17.41
N PHE A 90 -0.97 -11.04 -17.47
CA PHE A 90 -0.32 -10.62 -18.71
C PHE A 90 1.15 -11.04 -18.85
N ASN A 91 1.86 -11.35 -17.76
CA ASN A 91 3.28 -11.74 -17.80
C ASN A 91 3.68 -12.67 -16.65
N ARG A 92 3.20 -13.92 -16.70
CA ARG A 92 3.47 -14.94 -15.66
C ARG A 92 4.95 -15.17 -15.40
N GLY A 93 5.80 -15.07 -16.43
CA GLY A 93 7.24 -15.25 -16.29
C GLY A 93 7.87 -14.21 -15.36
N LEU A 94 7.45 -12.95 -15.47
CA LEU A 94 7.92 -11.89 -14.58
C LEU A 94 7.30 -12.02 -13.18
N TRP A 95 6.05 -12.48 -13.08
CA TRP A 95 5.35 -12.64 -11.81
C TRP A 95 6.15 -13.52 -10.83
N PHE A 96 6.71 -14.65 -11.26
CA PHE A 96 7.48 -15.55 -10.39
C PHE A 96 8.73 -14.91 -9.78
N ARG A 97 9.25 -13.83 -10.37
CA ARG A 97 10.40 -13.08 -9.82
C ARG A 97 9.93 -11.89 -9.00
N SER A 98 8.97 -11.14 -9.51
CA SER A 98 8.48 -9.92 -8.86
C SER A 98 7.64 -10.21 -7.62
N PHE A 99 6.82 -11.25 -7.61
CA PHE A 99 5.92 -11.55 -6.50
C PHE A 99 6.69 -11.92 -5.22
N PRO A 100 7.65 -12.87 -5.20
CA PRO A 100 8.43 -13.16 -4.01
C PRO A 100 9.14 -11.94 -3.44
N PHE A 101 9.72 -11.11 -4.31
CA PHE A 101 10.37 -9.85 -3.89
C PHE A 101 9.39 -8.89 -3.19
N HIS A 102 8.19 -8.68 -3.76
CA HIS A 102 7.18 -7.80 -3.14
C HIS A 102 6.61 -8.42 -1.86
N ALA A 103 6.36 -9.73 -1.85
CA ALA A 103 5.93 -10.45 -0.66
C ALA A 103 6.97 -10.33 0.48
N GLY A 104 8.26 -10.46 0.15
CA GLY A 104 9.35 -10.25 1.10
C GLY A 104 9.36 -8.82 1.66
N LEU A 105 9.23 -7.81 0.79
CA LEU A 105 9.11 -6.42 1.22
C LEU A 105 7.89 -6.18 2.14
N TYR A 106 6.74 -6.80 1.85
CA TYR A 106 5.56 -6.71 2.72
C TYR A 106 5.78 -7.37 4.08
N LEU A 107 6.49 -8.49 4.14
CA LEU A 107 6.86 -9.15 5.39
C LEU A 107 7.86 -8.31 6.20
N LEU A 108 8.81 -7.63 5.55
CA LEU A 108 9.71 -6.68 6.22
C LEU A 108 8.95 -5.48 6.79
N ILE A 109 8.04 -4.89 6.01
CA ILE A 109 7.17 -3.80 6.49
C ILE A 109 6.32 -4.29 7.67
N ALA A 110 5.77 -5.51 7.59
CA ALA A 110 5.03 -6.11 8.70
C ALA A 110 5.91 -6.30 9.94
N SER A 111 7.14 -6.79 9.78
CA SER A 111 8.09 -6.95 10.87
C SER A 111 8.41 -5.62 11.55
N VAL A 112 8.66 -4.54 10.79
CA VAL A 112 8.86 -3.19 11.35
C VAL A 112 7.64 -2.70 12.11
N LYS A 113 6.43 -2.89 11.58
CA LYS A 113 5.18 -2.51 12.27
C LYS A 113 4.98 -3.31 13.56
N LEU A 114 5.23 -4.61 13.53
CA LEU A 114 5.16 -5.47 14.71
C LEU A 114 6.22 -5.11 15.74
N LEU A 115 7.42 -4.70 15.32
CA LEU A 115 8.46 -4.17 16.21
C LEU A 115 8.01 -2.88 16.92
N ILE A 116 7.45 -1.92 16.17
CA ILE A 116 6.91 -0.70 16.75
C ILE A 116 5.79 -1.02 17.73
N LEU A 117 4.87 -1.92 17.37
CA LEU A 117 3.79 -2.37 18.25
C LEU A 117 4.34 -3.04 19.52
N SER A 118 5.31 -3.94 19.38
CA SER A 118 5.97 -4.63 20.50
C SER A 118 6.64 -3.63 21.44
N ALA A 119 7.33 -2.62 20.90
CA ALA A 119 7.95 -1.57 21.69
C ALA A 119 6.90 -0.75 22.47
N LEU A 120 5.81 -0.33 21.81
CA LEU A 120 4.72 0.40 22.47
C LEU A 120 4.05 -0.45 23.56
N LEU A 121 3.75 -1.72 23.28
CA LEU A 121 3.14 -2.64 24.26
C LEU A 121 4.08 -2.92 25.43
N THR A 122 5.39 -2.94 25.22
CA THR A 122 6.36 -3.09 26.32
C THR A 122 6.34 -1.88 27.25
N ILE A 123 6.13 -0.67 26.70
CA ILE A 123 6.04 0.57 27.48
C ILE A 123 4.71 0.63 28.26
N PHE A 124 3.58 0.35 27.59
CA PHE A 124 2.24 0.54 28.18
C PHE A 124 1.70 -0.69 28.90
N TRP A 125 2.16 -1.89 28.57
CA TRP A 125 1.69 -3.15 29.15
C TRP A 125 2.84 -4.17 29.36
N PRO A 126 3.81 -3.87 30.23
CA PRO A 126 4.97 -4.73 30.45
C PRO A 126 4.60 -6.12 30.99
N ALA A 127 3.56 -6.23 31.82
CA ALA A 127 3.16 -7.51 32.43
C ALA A 127 2.67 -8.55 31.41
N ALA A 128 1.94 -8.15 30.36
CA ALA A 128 1.53 -9.06 29.28
C ALA A 128 2.71 -9.40 28.36
N MET A 129 3.61 -8.43 28.15
CA MET A 129 4.80 -8.64 27.33
C MET A 129 5.83 -9.59 27.99
N ALA A 130 5.82 -9.73 29.31
CA ALA A 130 6.66 -10.71 30.01
C ALA A 130 6.18 -12.17 29.85
N GLY A 131 4.93 -12.37 29.42
CA GLY A 131 4.32 -13.69 29.27
C GLY A 131 4.41 -14.27 27.87
N THR A 132 3.58 -15.29 27.63
CA THR A 132 3.45 -15.97 26.34
C THR A 132 3.07 -15.02 25.20
N PHE A 133 2.28 -13.99 25.49
CA PHE A 133 1.89 -12.98 24.50
C PHE A 133 3.10 -12.24 23.90
N GLY A 134 4.03 -11.78 24.74
CA GLY A 134 5.26 -11.14 24.25
C GLY A 134 6.16 -12.09 23.49
N ALA A 135 6.27 -13.36 23.94
CA ALA A 135 7.03 -14.38 23.23
C ALA A 135 6.46 -14.67 21.83
N VAL A 136 5.14 -14.78 21.70
CA VAL A 136 4.47 -14.96 20.40
C VAL A 136 4.70 -13.75 19.49
N LEU A 137 4.52 -12.53 20.02
CA LEU A 137 4.73 -11.31 19.24
C LEU A 137 6.19 -11.17 18.76
N GLY A 138 7.16 -11.47 19.62
CA GLY A 138 8.58 -11.51 19.27
C GLY A 138 8.89 -12.59 18.23
N GLY A 139 8.28 -13.77 18.35
CA GLY A 139 8.37 -14.83 17.35
C GLY A 139 7.84 -14.39 15.98
N LEU A 140 6.68 -13.72 15.94
CA LEU A 140 6.10 -13.18 14.71
C LEU A 140 7.01 -12.14 14.05
N VAL A 141 7.58 -11.23 14.85
CA VAL A 141 8.58 -10.27 14.37
C VAL A 141 9.75 -10.98 13.69
N ALA A 142 10.32 -11.99 14.35
CA ALA A 142 11.47 -12.74 13.86
C ALA A 142 11.15 -13.53 12.59
N VAL A 143 10.00 -14.23 12.57
CA VAL A 143 9.56 -15.00 11.40
C VAL A 143 9.29 -14.08 10.21
N CYS A 144 8.55 -12.98 10.39
CA CYS A 144 8.30 -12.02 9.32
C CYS A 144 9.60 -11.36 8.83
N GLY A 145 10.53 -11.04 9.73
CA GLY A 145 11.83 -10.47 9.37
C GLY A 145 12.71 -11.44 8.60
N ALA A 146 12.80 -12.69 9.05
CA ALA A 146 13.58 -13.73 8.40
C ALA A 146 13.01 -14.06 7.02
N LEU A 147 11.71 -14.38 6.93
CA LEU A 147 11.06 -14.69 5.66
C LEU A 147 11.05 -13.51 4.68
N GLY A 148 11.00 -12.29 5.19
CA GLY A 148 11.03 -11.09 4.36
C GLY A 148 12.40 -10.76 3.75
N ALA A 149 13.48 -11.30 4.32
CA ALA A 149 14.85 -11.05 3.88
C ALA A 149 15.33 -12.01 2.77
N PHE A 150 14.53 -13.03 2.42
CA PHE A 150 14.78 -13.99 1.33
C PHE A 150 13.94 -13.64 0.10
#